data_AF-A0A7V8E020-F1
#
_entry.id   AF-A0A7V8E020-F1
#
_cell.length_a   1.000
_cell.length_b   1.000
_cell.length_c   1.000
_cell.angle_alpha   90.00
_cell.angle_beta   90.00
_cell.angle_gamma   90.00
#
_symmetry.space_group_name_H-M   'P 1'
#
loop_
_entity.id
_entity.type
_entity.pdbx_description
1 polymer ?
#
loop_
_entity_poly.entity_id
_entity_poly.type
_entity_poly.pdbx_seq_one_letter_code
_entity_poly.pdbx_strand_id
1 'polypeptide(L)'
;MRNLHVPLPDSIYAGLRQESQRRKRPATEVAREAISLWLKAMRKAAIRKELAAWIREFAGTEHDLDPVLERAGIEEMLRLAENEE
;
A
#
# COMPACT_ATOMS: atom_id res chain seq x y z
N MET A 1 20.62 17.02 6.20
CA MET A 1 19.42 17.48 5.45
C MET A 1 19.88 18.26 4.24
N ARG A 2 19.16 18.21 3.11
CA ARG A 2 19.43 19.01 1.92
C ARG A 2 18.27 20.00 1.72
N ASN A 3 18.58 21.24 1.35
CA ASN A 3 17.56 22.26 1.12
C ASN A 3 16.97 22.10 -0.27
N LEU A 4 15.65 22.07 -0.36
CA LEU A 4 14.90 22.10 -1.61
C LEU A 4 14.05 23.36 -1.60
N HIS A 5 14.30 24.28 -2.53
CA HIS A 5 13.47 25.47 -2.68
C HIS A 5 12.35 25.17 -3.66
N VAL A 6 11.12 25.15 -3.16
CA VAL A 6 9.91 24.95 -3.96
C VAL A 6 8.98 26.13 -3.73
N PRO A 7 8.74 27.00 -4.72
CA PRO A 7 7.69 28.00 -4.61
C PRO A 7 6.34 27.28 -4.55
N LEU A 8 5.53 27.63 -3.56
CA LEU A 8 4.20 27.05 -3.36
C LEU A 8 3.14 28.02 -3.88
N PRO A 9 2.10 27.54 -4.57
CA PRO A 9 0.90 28.34 -4.81
C PRO A 9 0.29 28.81 -3.49
N ASP A 10 -0.33 30.00 -3.49
CA ASP A 10 -0.88 30.61 -2.29
C ASP A 10 -1.86 29.70 -1.54
N SER A 11 -2.68 28.94 -2.27
CA SER A 11 -3.64 27.99 -1.69
C SER A 11 -2.95 26.88 -0.89
N ILE A 12 -1.85 26.33 -1.40
CA ILE A 12 -1.07 25.29 -0.75
C ILE A 12 -0.32 25.87 0.45
N TYR A 13 0.26 27.06 0.30
CA TYR A 13 0.94 27.75 1.39
C TYR A 13 -0.02 28.05 2.54
N ALA A 14 -1.21 28.58 2.26
CA ALA A 14 -2.23 28.87 3.26
C ALA A 14 -2.69 27.59 3.99
N GLY A 15 -2.98 26.52 3.26
CA GLY A 15 -3.34 25.22 3.85
C GLY A 15 -2.24 24.65 4.74
N LEU A 16 -0.98 24.72 4.30
CA LEU A 16 0.17 24.27 5.09
C LEU A 16 0.32 25.09 6.38
N ARG A 17 0.13 26.42 6.31
CA ARG A 17 0.20 27.31 7.48
C ARG A 17 -0.93 27.04 8.47
N GLN A 18 -2.15 26.83 7.98
CA GLN A 18 -3.29 26.47 8.82
C GLN A 18 -3.03 25.16 9.56
N GLU A 19 -2.55 24.14 8.86
CA GLU A 19 -2.29 22.83 9.46
C GLU A 19 -1.12 22.87 10.47
N SER A 20 -0.09 23.66 10.16
CA SER A 20 1.02 23.96 11.07
C SER A 20 0.53 24.60 12.37
N GLN A 21 -0.35 25.60 12.29
CA GLN A 21 -0.95 26.25 13.46
C GLN A 21 -1.81 25.27 14.26
N ARG A 22 -2.69 24.53 13.58
CA ARG A 22 -3.58 23.54 14.20
C ARG A 22 -2.83 22.47 14.97
N ARG A 23 -1.72 21.97 14.41
CA ARG A 23 -0.87 20.95 15.03
C ARG A 23 0.20 21.52 15.98
N LYS A 24 0.32 22.85 16.07
CA LYS A 24 1.37 23.55 16.83
C LYS A 24 2.78 23.07 16.47
N ARG A 25 3.03 22.77 15.19
CA ARG A 25 4.30 22.28 14.65
C ARG A 25 4.80 23.16 13.52
N PRO A 26 6.12 23.31 13.30
CA PRO A 26 6.64 24.12 12.20
C PRO A 26 6.12 23.66 10.83
N ALA A 27 5.79 24.62 9.96
CA ALA A 27 5.27 24.34 8.62
C ALA A 27 6.22 23.46 7.78
N THR A 28 7.54 23.62 7.98
CA THR A 28 8.54 22.80 7.30
C THR A 28 8.52 21.33 7.76
N GLU A 29 8.14 21.06 9.01
CA GLU A 29 8.01 19.71 9.53
C GLU A 29 6.75 19.03 8.99
N VAL A 30 5.62 19.76 8.99
CA VAL A 30 4.36 19.30 8.38
C VAL A 30 4.54 19.03 6.89
N ALA A 31 5.26 19.90 6.16
CA ALA A 31 5.56 19.69 4.74
C ALA A 31 6.40 18.43 4.51
N ARG A 32 7.46 18.23 5.30
CA ARG A 32 8.30 17.01 5.20
C ARG A 32 7.49 15.74 5.48
N GLU A 33 6.61 15.77 6.47
CA GLU A 33 5.72 14.66 6.79
C GLU A 33 4.77 14.36 5.62
N ALA A 34 4.10 15.39 5.09
CA ALA A 34 3.18 15.24 3.96
C ALA A 34 3.89 14.65 2.73
N ILE A 35 5.08 15.16 2.38
CA ILE A 35 5.89 14.66 1.26
C ILE A 35 6.29 13.19 1.51
N SER A 36 6.72 12.85 2.73
CA SER A 36 7.11 11.48 3.08
C SER A 36 5.93 10.49 2.93
N LEU A 37 4.76 10.87 3.42
CA LEU A 37 3.54 10.05 3.29
C LEU A 37 3.13 9.88 1.82
N TRP A 38 3.18 10.95 1.04
CA TRP A 38 2.87 10.91 -0.38
C TRP A 38 3.83 10.00 -1.16
N LEU A 39 5.15 10.12 -0.93
CA LEU A 39 6.15 9.25 -1.57
C LEU A 39 5.95 7.76 -1.20
N LYS A 40 5.64 7.46 0.06
CA LYS A 40 5.30 6.09 0.50
C LYS A 40 4.05 5.55 -0.21
N ALA A 41 3.02 6.38 -0.33
CA ALA A 41 1.79 6.01 -1.02
C ALA A 41 2.04 5.73 -2.51
N MET A 42 2.82 6.58 -3.19
CA MET A 42 3.19 6.36 -4.58
C MET A 42 3.95 5.05 -4.79
N ARG A 43 4.93 4.74 -3.92
CA ARG A 43 5.66 3.47 -4.00
C ARG A 43 4.74 2.28 -3.82
N LYS A 44 3.82 2.33 -2.84
CA LYS A 44 2.84 1.26 -2.60
C LYS A 44 1.91 1.07 -3.81
N ALA A 45 1.49 2.17 -4.43
CA ALA A 45 0.65 2.12 -5.63
C ALA A 45 1.39 1.50 -6.83
N ALA A 46 2.66 1.85 -7.04
CA ALA A 46 3.50 1.26 -8.09
C ALA A 46 3.64 -0.26 -7.92
N ILE A 47 4.01 -0.71 -6.71
CA ILE A 47 4.13 -2.15 -6.39
C ILE A 47 2.81 -2.88 -6.64
N ARG A 48 1.68 -2.31 -6.20
CA ARG A 48 0.35 -2.91 -6.42
C ARG A 48 0.03 -3.03 -7.91
N LYS A 49 0.40 -2.05 -8.72
CA LYS A 49 0.18 -2.07 -10.17
C LYS A 49 1.01 -3.17 -10.84
N GLU A 50 2.28 -3.30 -10.47
CA GLU A 50 3.18 -4.34 -10.96
C GLU A 50 2.68 -5.73 -10.55
N LEU A 51 2.33 -5.90 -9.28
CA LEU A 51 1.77 -7.14 -8.77
C LEU A 51 0.47 -7.51 -9.48
N ALA A 52 -0.44 -6.55 -9.71
CA ALA A 52 -1.68 -6.81 -10.45
C ALA A 52 -1.45 -7.15 -11.93
N ALA A 53 -0.35 -6.69 -12.54
CA ALA A 53 0.03 -7.13 -13.88
C ALA A 53 0.52 -8.59 -13.83
N TRP A 54 1.42 -8.90 -12.89
CA TRP A 54 1.94 -10.25 -12.68
C TRP A 54 0.81 -11.25 -12.39
N ILE A 55 -0.08 -10.95 -11.42
CA ILE A 55 -1.20 -11.85 -11.08
C ILE A 55 -2.10 -12.09 -12.30
N ARG A 56 -2.37 -11.08 -13.14
CA ARG A 56 -3.19 -11.28 -14.35
C ARG A 56 -2.53 -12.20 -15.37
N GLU A 57 -1.20 -12.22 -15.42
CA GLU A 57 -0.43 -13.06 -16.33
C GLU A 57 -0.31 -14.50 -15.80
N PHE A 58 -0.18 -14.66 -14.48
CA PHE A 58 0.16 -15.94 -13.85
C PHE A 58 -0.98 -16.61 -13.07
N ALA A 59 -2.13 -15.96 -12.87
CA ALA A 59 -3.30 -16.58 -12.25
C ALA A 59 -3.76 -17.81 -13.04
N GLY A 60 -4.10 -18.89 -12.32
CA GLY A 60 -4.46 -20.18 -12.90
C GLY A 60 -3.30 -20.97 -13.50
N THR A 61 -2.05 -20.50 -13.37
CA THR A 61 -0.85 -21.25 -13.76
C THR A 61 -0.23 -21.97 -12.56
N GLU A 62 0.84 -22.73 -12.78
CA GLU A 62 1.62 -23.39 -11.71
C GLU A 62 2.18 -22.42 -10.65
N HIS A 63 2.24 -21.12 -10.94
CA HIS A 63 2.66 -20.09 -10.00
C HIS A 63 1.54 -19.58 -9.08
N ASP A 64 0.28 -19.93 -9.36
CA ASP A 64 -0.90 -19.51 -8.59
C ASP A 64 -1.37 -20.58 -7.58
N LEU A 65 -1.17 -21.86 -7.91
CA LEU A 65 -1.53 -23.00 -7.07
C LEU A 65 -0.33 -23.54 -6.31
N ASP A 66 -0.44 -23.62 -4.98
CA ASP A 66 0.49 -24.39 -4.14
C ASP A 66 -0.01 -25.84 -4.04
N PRO A 67 0.66 -26.82 -4.66
CA PRO A 67 0.19 -28.21 -4.70
C PRO A 67 0.12 -28.87 -3.32
N VAL A 68 0.89 -28.38 -2.35
CA VAL A 68 0.85 -28.89 -0.97
C VAL A 68 -0.41 -28.36 -0.28
N LEU A 69 -0.71 -27.08 -0.47
CA LEU A 69 -1.90 -26.45 0.09
C LEU A 69 -3.19 -27.02 -0.52
N GLU A 70 -3.20 -27.23 -1.83
CA GLU A 70 -4.34 -27.83 -2.54
C GLU A 70 -4.66 -29.23 -2.00
N ARG A 71 -3.64 -30.09 -1.88
CA ARG A 71 -3.80 -31.43 -1.31
C ARG A 71 -4.31 -31.39 0.13
N ALA A 72 -3.74 -30.54 0.97
CA ALA A 72 -4.19 -30.38 2.36
C ALA A 72 -5.65 -29.92 2.45
N GLY A 73 -6.09 -29.04 1.52
CA GLY A 73 -7.48 -28.61 1.43
C GLY A 73 -8.44 -29.75 1.08
N ILE A 74 -8.06 -30.61 0.13
CA ILE A 74 -8.84 -31.80 -0.25
C ILE A 74 -8.94 -32.77 0.93
N GLU A 75 -7.83 -33.06 1.62
CA GLU A 75 -7.80 -33.94 2.80
C GLU A 75 -8.76 -33.46 3.90
N GLU A 76 -8.75 -32.15 4.19
CA GLU A 76 -9.64 -31.57 5.21
C GLU A 76 -11.11 -31.59 4.79
N MET A 77 -11.42 -31.32 3.51
CA MET A 77 -12.78 -31.43 3.00
C MET A 77 -13.33 -32.86 3.11
N LEU A 78 -12.51 -33.86 2.80
CA LEU A 78 -12.88 -35.27 2.95
C LEU A 78 -13.12 -35.62 4.42
N ARG A 79 -12.23 -35.19 5.32
CA ARG A 79 -12.39 -35.37 6.76
C ARG A 79 -13.71 -34.78 7.25
N LEU A 80 -14.09 -33.58 6.81
CA LEU A 80 -15.34 -32.94 7.21
C LEU A 80 -16.57 -33.71 6.70
N ALA A 81 -16.54 -34.18 5.45
CA ALA A 81 -17.62 -34.98 4.88
C ALA A 81 -17.84 -36.31 5.62
N GLU A 82 -16.75 -36.96 6.09
CA GLU A 82 -16.82 -38.19 6.89
C GLU A 82 -17.36 -37.98 8.31
N ASN A 83 -17.33 -36.75 8.85
CA ASN A 83 -17.83 -36.44 10.19
C ASN A 83 -19.30 -35.95 10.18
N GLU A 84 -19.92 -35.78 9.01
CA GLU A 84 -21.34 -35.40 8.86
C GLU A 84 -22.28 -36.62 8.68
N GLU A 85 -21.74 -37.84 8.53
CA GLU A 85 -22.45 -39.13 8.58
C GLU A 85 -22.46 -39.76 9.99
#